data_AF-K1S6C9-F1
#
_entry.id   AF-K1S6C9-F1
#
_cell.length_a   1.000
_cell.length_b   1.000
_cell.length_c   1.000
_cell.angle_alpha   90.00
_cell.angle_beta   90.00
_cell.angle_gamma   90.00
#
_symmetry.space_group_name_H-M   'P 1'
#
loop_
_entity.id
_entity.type
_entity.pdbx_description
1 polymer ?
#
loop_
_entity_poly.entity_id
_entity_poly.type
_entity_poly.pdbx_seq_one_letter_code
_entity_poly.pdbx_strand_id
1 'polypeptide(L)'
;YPSVGEYPQAVINSQIGDEYDIFLGILWTRFGSKTLNYESGTEEEFYRALERSQQAGKVHIMMYFNIEGVPLDSLDIEQYSKVRAFQKQIAELGCYYFTYVSSENFKNDLRAHLYKVIENWNVNSKPLTTQVNLSNLPVIIEPIEDEVSELGLLEFQDILNTKSAEAVKSLNEITVSTIWIGEQISESAQKLNIINEQNPVNQIKLARA
;
A
#
# COMPACT_ATOMS: atom_id res chain seq x y z
N TYR A 1 27.13 28.78 -31.61
CA TYR A 1 26.68 29.77 -30.62
C TYR A 1 26.42 29.05 -29.31
N PRO A 2 27.25 29.20 -28.27
CA PRO A 2 26.97 28.63 -26.97
C PRO A 2 26.13 29.63 -26.16
N SER A 3 24.87 29.29 -25.91
CA SER A 3 23.99 30.08 -25.06
C SER A 3 24.19 29.64 -23.61
N VAL A 4 24.82 30.48 -22.81
CA VAL A 4 24.87 30.34 -21.35
C VAL A 4 23.48 30.70 -20.83
N GLY A 5 22.71 29.72 -20.36
CA GLY A 5 21.48 29.99 -19.61
C GLY A 5 21.85 30.73 -18.32
N GLU A 6 21.07 31.75 -17.96
CA GLU A 6 21.42 32.73 -16.91
C GLU A 6 21.78 32.09 -15.56
N TYR A 7 21.31 30.88 -15.23
CA TYR A 7 21.77 30.06 -14.11
C TYR A 7 21.61 28.55 -14.39
N PRO A 8 22.37 27.64 -13.73
CA PRO A 8 22.23 26.19 -13.91
C PRO A 8 20.80 25.65 -13.70
N GLN A 9 20.02 26.24 -12.78
CA GLN A 9 18.63 25.88 -12.50
C GLN A 9 17.68 26.25 -13.66
N ALA A 10 17.99 27.30 -14.42
CA ALA A 10 17.15 27.76 -15.53
C ALA A 10 17.12 26.74 -16.69
N VAL A 11 18.22 26.00 -16.88
CA VAL A 11 18.29 24.93 -17.88
C VAL A 11 17.37 23.78 -17.49
N ILE A 12 17.34 23.38 -16.22
CA ILE A 12 16.44 22.34 -15.71
C ILE A 12 14.98 22.78 -15.82
N ASN A 13 14.67 24.03 -15.44
CA ASN A 13 13.34 24.62 -15.58
C ASN A 13 12.87 24.60 -17.05
N SER A 14 13.76 24.91 -18.00
CA SER A 14 13.45 24.87 -19.43
C SER A 14 13.29 23.46 -20.01
N GLN A 15 13.91 22.43 -19.39
CA GLN A 15 13.84 21.04 -19.82
C GLN A 15 12.61 20.30 -19.28
N ILE A 16 12.18 20.62 -18.05
CA ILE A 16 10.95 20.07 -17.45
C ILE A 16 9.72 20.59 -18.23
N GLY A 17 9.81 21.82 -18.78
CA GLY A 17 8.71 22.46 -19.47
C GLY A 17 7.50 22.70 -18.56
N ASP A 18 6.41 23.17 -19.15
CA ASP A 18 5.14 23.35 -18.44
C ASP A 18 4.17 22.17 -18.60
N GLU A 19 4.64 21.01 -19.03
CA GLU A 19 3.80 19.86 -19.39
C GLU A 19 3.88 18.73 -18.35
N TYR A 20 3.37 18.98 -17.14
CA TYR A 20 3.20 17.94 -16.13
C TYR A 20 1.89 18.12 -15.35
N ASP A 21 1.27 16.99 -14.99
CA ASP A 21 0.01 16.94 -14.23
C ASP A 21 0.22 16.65 -12.74
N ILE A 22 1.37 16.08 -12.36
CA ILE A 22 1.72 15.76 -10.97
C ILE A 22 3.09 16.32 -10.66
N PHE A 23 3.18 17.08 -9.57
CA PHE A 23 4.43 17.48 -8.94
C PHE A 23 4.70 16.59 -7.73
N LEU A 24 5.86 15.91 -7.74
CA LEU A 24 6.30 15.04 -6.66
C LEU A 24 7.58 15.59 -6.02
N GLY A 25 7.48 16.11 -4.80
CA GLY A 25 8.63 16.54 -4.02
C GLY A 25 9.01 15.49 -2.98
N ILE A 26 10.29 15.10 -2.92
CA ILE A 26 10.81 14.14 -1.94
C ILE A 26 11.99 14.79 -1.22
N LEU A 27 11.89 14.93 0.10
CA LEU A 27 12.90 15.57 0.94
C LEU A 27 13.30 14.67 2.10
N TRP A 28 14.56 14.80 2.55
CA TRP A 28 15.07 14.13 3.75
C TRP A 28 15.83 15.13 4.63
N THR A 29 17.15 15.06 4.68
CA THR A 29 17.99 15.92 5.53
C THR A 29 18.54 17.15 4.82
N ARG A 30 18.56 17.15 3.48
CA ARG A 30 19.12 18.23 2.67
C ARG A 30 18.02 19.02 1.98
N PHE A 31 18.04 20.34 2.14
CA PHE A 31 17.11 21.25 1.49
C PHE A 31 17.58 21.66 0.10
N GLY A 32 18.89 21.88 -0.06
CA GLY A 32 19.51 22.24 -1.33
C GLY A 32 20.32 23.53 -1.24
N SER A 33 20.65 24.07 -2.41
CA SER A 33 21.42 25.30 -2.54
C SER A 33 20.52 26.46 -2.94
N LYS A 34 20.81 27.63 -2.38
CA LYS A 34 20.09 28.87 -2.63
C LYS A 34 20.07 29.22 -4.13
N THR A 35 18.91 29.61 -4.63
CA THR A 35 18.74 30.16 -5.98
C THR A 35 18.66 31.68 -5.92
N LEU A 36 18.33 32.33 -7.04
CA LEU A 36 18.28 33.80 -7.10
C LEU A 36 17.27 34.38 -6.10
N ASN A 37 16.11 33.75 -5.96
CA ASN A 37 14.98 34.25 -5.16
C ASN A 37 14.55 33.31 -4.02
N TYR A 38 15.04 32.06 -4.00
CA TYR A 38 14.60 31.03 -3.04
C TYR A 38 15.79 30.44 -2.29
N GLU A 39 15.53 29.91 -1.10
CA GLU A 39 16.55 29.29 -0.24
C GLU A 39 16.96 27.88 -0.74
N SER A 40 16.16 27.29 -1.63
CA SER A 40 16.58 26.14 -2.43
C SER A 40 15.93 26.07 -3.82
N GLY A 41 16.57 25.33 -4.72
CA GLY A 41 15.95 24.91 -5.99
C GLY A 41 14.65 24.13 -5.82
N THR A 42 14.57 23.28 -4.79
CA THR A 42 13.34 22.50 -4.50
C THR A 42 12.18 23.39 -4.07
N GLU A 43 12.47 24.44 -3.31
CA GLU A 43 11.49 25.45 -2.92
C GLU A 43 10.98 26.24 -4.14
N GLU A 44 11.88 26.67 -5.01
CA GLU A 44 11.53 27.35 -6.27
C GLU A 44 10.59 26.49 -7.13
N GLU A 45 10.93 25.21 -7.30
CA GLU A 45 10.13 24.25 -8.07
C GLU A 45 8.74 24.02 -7.46
N PHE A 46 8.65 23.91 -6.12
CA PHE A 46 7.38 23.77 -5.41
C PHE A 46 6.48 24.99 -5.62
N TYR A 47 7.00 26.22 -5.44
CA TYR A 47 6.19 27.42 -5.61
C TYR A 47 5.71 27.60 -7.05
N ARG A 48 6.54 27.24 -8.04
CA ARG A 48 6.11 27.21 -9.44
C ARG A 48 4.98 26.20 -9.68
N ALA A 49 5.07 25.01 -9.10
CA ALA A 49 3.99 24.03 -9.19
C ALA A 49 2.71 24.49 -8.49
N LEU A 50 2.83 25.16 -7.33
CA LEU A 50 1.72 25.72 -6.58
C LEU A 50 0.99 26.80 -7.36
N GLU A 51 1.72 27.75 -7.94
CA GLU A 51 1.14 28.80 -8.79
C GLU A 51 0.36 28.18 -9.97
N ARG A 52 0.94 27.17 -10.61
CA ARG A 52 0.28 26.47 -11.73
C ARG A 52 -0.98 25.71 -11.33
N SER A 53 -0.95 25.07 -10.17
CA SER A 53 -2.12 24.38 -9.58
C SER A 53 -3.28 25.35 -9.35
N GLN A 54 -2.99 26.62 -9.07
CA GLN A 54 -3.99 27.67 -8.84
C GLN A 54 -4.52 28.31 -10.14
N GLN A 55 -3.70 28.41 -11.20
CA GLN A 55 -4.01 29.24 -12.38
C GLN A 55 -4.81 28.55 -13.49
N ALA A 56 -4.47 27.33 -13.91
CA ALA A 56 -5.04 26.80 -15.17
C ALA A 56 -5.03 25.27 -15.36
N GLY A 57 -4.22 24.52 -14.61
CA GLY A 57 -4.14 23.07 -14.73
C GLY A 57 -4.25 22.43 -13.35
N LYS A 58 -5.00 21.34 -13.20
CA LYS A 58 -5.09 20.56 -11.96
C LYS A 58 -3.75 19.84 -11.69
N VAL A 59 -2.67 20.59 -11.55
CA VAL A 59 -1.38 20.06 -11.11
C VAL A 59 -1.59 19.56 -9.69
N HIS A 60 -1.52 18.26 -9.51
CA HIS A 60 -1.60 17.63 -8.20
C HIS A 60 -0.22 17.68 -7.54
N ILE A 61 -0.15 18.28 -6.36
CA ILE A 61 1.10 18.47 -5.62
C ILE A 61 1.16 17.43 -4.52
N MET A 62 2.24 16.66 -4.48
CA MET A 62 2.47 15.60 -3.50
C MET A 62 3.86 15.77 -2.90
N MET A 63 3.92 16.00 -1.60
CA MET A 63 5.19 16.18 -0.88
C MET A 63 5.45 15.01 0.07
N TYR A 64 6.66 14.49 0.08
CA TYR A 64 7.08 13.38 0.93
C TYR A 64 8.34 13.74 1.70
N PHE A 65 8.29 13.52 3.01
CA PHE A 65 9.39 13.80 3.93
C PHE A 65 9.86 12.50 4.58
N ASN A 66 11.09 12.10 4.27
CA ASN A 66 11.72 10.99 4.97
C ASN A 66 12.00 11.42 6.42
N ILE A 67 11.55 10.61 7.38
CA ILE A 67 11.77 10.80 8.82
C ILE A 67 12.67 9.72 9.43
N GLU A 68 13.31 8.90 8.59
CA GLU A 68 14.32 7.94 9.00
C GLU A 68 15.49 8.63 9.70
N GLY A 69 15.92 8.05 10.81
CA GLY A 69 16.97 8.60 11.66
C GLY A 69 18.33 8.62 10.96
N VAL A 70 19.08 9.70 11.18
CA VAL A 70 20.42 9.91 10.63
C VAL A 70 21.41 10.09 11.76
N PRO A 71 22.64 9.52 11.67
CA PRO A 71 23.69 9.80 12.64
C PRO A 71 23.95 11.31 12.74
N LEU A 72 23.96 11.84 13.96
CA LEU A 72 24.11 13.28 14.22
C LEU A 72 25.40 13.85 13.61
N ASP A 73 26.48 13.07 13.62
CA ASP A 73 27.79 13.48 13.07
C ASP A 73 27.76 13.73 11.55
N SER A 74 26.80 13.14 10.84
CA SER A 74 26.61 13.30 9.40
C SER A 74 25.48 14.28 9.05
N LEU A 75 24.76 14.78 10.07
CA LEU A 75 23.61 15.65 9.88
C LEU A 75 24.05 17.10 9.75
N ASP A 76 23.81 17.69 8.58
CA ASP A 76 23.85 19.14 8.42
C ASP A 76 22.60 19.75 9.09
N ILE A 77 22.79 20.30 10.28
CA ILE A 77 21.73 20.86 11.12
C ILE A 77 21.04 22.04 10.43
N GLU A 78 21.78 22.88 9.70
CA GLU A 78 21.23 24.04 9.02
C GLU A 78 20.30 23.62 7.88
N GLN A 79 20.77 22.68 7.05
CA GLN A 79 19.97 22.12 5.96
C GLN A 79 18.72 21.41 6.48
N TYR A 80 18.88 20.60 7.52
CA TYR A 80 17.76 19.87 8.12
C TYR A 80 16.72 20.81 8.74
N SER A 81 17.19 21.87 9.40
CA SER A 81 16.31 22.94 9.93
C SER A 81 15.49 23.59 8.82
N LYS A 82 16.11 23.88 7.66
CA LYS A 82 15.39 24.42 6.49
C LYS A 82 14.33 23.45 5.97
N VAL A 83 14.63 22.14 5.87
CA VAL A 83 13.61 21.14 5.48
C VAL A 83 12.43 21.15 6.44
N ARG A 84 12.67 21.21 7.75
CA ARG A 84 11.61 21.24 8.76
C ARG A 84 10.81 22.54 8.75
N ALA A 85 11.45 23.67 8.49
CA ALA A 85 10.76 24.94 8.29
C ALA A 85 9.86 24.89 7.05
N PHE A 86 10.38 24.37 5.93
CA PHE A 86 9.63 24.23 4.69
C PHE A 86 8.46 23.26 4.82
N GLN A 87 8.63 22.14 5.54
CA GLN A 87 7.54 21.23 5.86
C GLN A 87 6.38 21.93 6.59
N LYS A 88 6.69 22.82 7.55
CA LYS A 88 5.67 23.62 8.25
C LYS A 88 4.99 24.60 7.32
N GLN A 89 5.74 25.28 6.46
CA GLN A 89 5.17 26.21 5.47
C GLN A 89 4.21 25.48 4.51
N ILE A 90 4.57 24.29 4.04
CA ILE A 90 3.70 23.46 3.20
C ILE A 90 2.41 23.09 3.93
N ALA A 91 2.51 22.75 5.21
CA ALA A 91 1.34 22.45 6.04
C ALA A 91 0.41 23.67 6.21
N GLU A 92 0.98 24.86 6.41
CA GLU A 92 0.23 26.13 6.51
C GLU A 92 -0.45 26.52 5.19
N LEU A 93 0.16 26.19 4.06
CA LEU A 93 -0.42 26.37 2.73
C LEU A 93 -1.53 25.36 2.40
N GLY A 94 -1.81 24.40 3.29
CA GLY A 94 -2.83 23.37 3.08
C GLY A 94 -2.48 22.35 1.98
N CYS A 95 -1.19 22.24 1.64
CA CYS A 95 -0.72 21.30 0.63
C CYS A 95 -0.64 19.89 1.19
N TYR A 96 -0.95 18.88 0.36
CA TYR A 96 -0.83 17.48 0.75
C TYR A 96 0.64 17.10 0.94
N TYR A 97 0.98 16.68 2.16
CA TYR A 97 2.28 16.13 2.48
C TYR A 97 2.17 14.87 3.32
N PHE A 98 3.18 14.00 3.20
CA PHE A 98 3.26 12.73 3.91
C PHE A 98 4.66 12.54 4.48
N THR A 99 4.77 11.74 5.53
CA THR A 99 6.04 11.33 6.11
C THR A 99 6.19 9.83 5.98
N TYR A 100 7.40 9.35 5.68
CA TYR A 100 7.66 7.92 5.54
C TYR A 100 8.97 7.52 6.22
N VAL A 101 9.08 6.22 6.53
CA VAL A 101 10.30 5.55 7.01
C VAL A 101 10.56 4.38 6.09
N SER A 102 11.81 4.21 5.62
CA SER A 102 12.21 3.20 4.63
C SER A 102 11.67 3.43 3.20
N SER A 103 12.38 2.87 2.22
CA SER A 103 11.96 2.93 0.82
C SER A 103 10.70 2.14 0.51
N GLU A 104 10.39 1.10 1.29
CA GLU A 104 9.25 0.23 1.01
C GLU A 104 7.93 0.92 1.35
N ASN A 105 7.85 1.56 2.53
CA ASN A 105 6.69 2.37 2.90
C ASN A 105 6.46 3.50 1.89
N PHE A 106 7.54 4.20 1.49
CA PHE A 106 7.45 5.23 0.46
C PHE A 106 6.84 4.71 -0.84
N LYS A 107 7.28 3.54 -1.33
CA LYS A 107 6.74 2.96 -2.57
C LYS A 107 5.26 2.63 -2.43
N ASN A 108 4.83 2.08 -1.30
CA ASN A 108 3.44 1.70 -1.09
C ASN A 108 2.54 2.94 -0.99
N ASP A 109 2.95 3.92 -0.18
CA ASP A 109 2.23 5.20 -0.03
C ASP A 109 2.16 5.96 -1.37
N LEU A 110 3.27 6.04 -2.09
CA LEU A 110 3.32 6.70 -3.39
C LEU A 110 2.38 6.02 -4.39
N ARG A 111 2.39 4.69 -4.48
CA ARG A 111 1.49 3.95 -5.39
C ARG A 111 0.03 4.18 -5.05
N ALA A 112 -0.34 4.09 -3.77
CA ALA A 112 -1.70 4.30 -3.30
C ALA A 112 -2.18 5.74 -3.62
N HIS A 113 -1.35 6.75 -3.33
CA HIS A 113 -1.71 8.14 -3.59
C HIS A 113 -1.79 8.47 -5.09
N LEU A 114 -0.85 7.95 -5.90
CA LEU A 114 -0.90 8.11 -7.36
C LEU A 114 -2.16 7.50 -7.95
N TYR A 115 -2.56 6.31 -7.48
CA TYR A 115 -3.81 5.68 -7.92
C TYR A 115 -5.01 6.59 -7.63
N LYS A 116 -5.09 7.15 -6.42
CA LYS A 116 -6.17 8.07 -6.02
C LYS A 116 -6.22 9.34 -6.88
N VAL A 117 -5.05 9.87 -7.25
CA VAL A 117 -4.97 11.03 -8.17
C VAL A 117 -5.51 10.66 -9.56
N ILE A 118 -5.10 9.50 -10.10
CA ILE A 118 -5.54 9.03 -11.41
C ILE A 118 -7.03 8.68 -11.42
N GLU A 119 -7.53 8.03 -10.38
CA GLU A 119 -8.95 7.72 -10.22
C GLU A 119 -9.80 9.00 -10.20
N ASN A 120 -9.37 10.02 -9.45
CA ASN A 120 -10.03 11.33 -9.45
C ASN A 120 -10.02 11.99 -10.84
N TRP A 121 -9.03 11.73 -11.67
CA TRP A 121 -9.06 12.16 -13.07
C TRP A 121 -10.07 11.35 -13.88
N ASN A 122 -10.12 10.04 -13.67
CA ASN A 122 -10.98 9.11 -14.41
C ASN A 122 -12.48 9.29 -14.08
N VAL A 123 -12.83 9.63 -12.83
CA VAL A 123 -14.22 9.94 -12.44
C VAL A 123 -14.71 11.24 -13.07
N ASN A 124 -13.80 12.20 -13.31
CA ASN A 124 -14.11 13.43 -14.05
C ASN A 124 -14.23 13.20 -15.57
N SER A 125 -13.80 12.05 -16.08
CA SER A 125 -13.96 11.64 -17.48
C SER A 125 -14.93 10.45 -17.59
N LYS A 126 -16.24 10.74 -17.68
CA LYS A 126 -17.39 9.83 -18.00
C LYS A 126 -17.15 8.31 -17.83
N PRO A 127 -17.99 7.57 -17.08
CA PRO A 127 -17.81 6.14 -16.89
C PRO A 127 -17.83 5.40 -18.24
N LEU A 128 -16.73 4.69 -18.56
CA LEU A 128 -16.70 3.72 -19.64
C LEU A 128 -17.56 2.52 -19.23
N THR A 129 -18.80 2.47 -19.71
CA THR A 129 -19.64 1.27 -19.66
C THR A 129 -19.02 0.20 -20.56
N THR A 130 -18.10 -0.59 -20.03
CA THR A 130 -17.65 -1.82 -20.68
C THR A 130 -18.53 -2.95 -20.17
N GLN A 131 -19.49 -3.39 -20.98
CA GLN A 131 -20.30 -4.57 -20.66
C GLN A 131 -19.42 -5.81 -20.73
N VAL A 132 -18.99 -6.30 -19.56
CA VAL A 132 -18.40 -7.63 -19.44
C VAL A 132 -19.54 -8.65 -19.43
N ASN A 133 -19.58 -9.54 -20.41
CA ASN A 133 -20.60 -10.57 -20.52
C ASN A 133 -20.28 -11.72 -19.54
N LEU A 134 -20.87 -11.68 -18.34
CA LEU A 134 -20.69 -12.64 -17.23
C LEU A 134 -21.59 -13.90 -17.36
N SER A 135 -21.91 -14.35 -18.57
CA SER A 135 -22.94 -15.38 -18.78
C SER A 135 -22.63 -16.77 -18.19
N ASN A 136 -21.41 -17.05 -17.70
CA ASN A 136 -21.00 -18.41 -17.34
C ASN A 136 -20.43 -18.61 -15.91
N LEU A 137 -20.66 -17.68 -14.97
CA LEU A 137 -20.33 -17.92 -13.55
C LEU A 137 -21.60 -18.13 -12.74
N PRO A 138 -21.68 -19.14 -11.85
CA PRO A 138 -22.78 -19.26 -10.91
C PRO A 138 -22.59 -18.17 -9.86
N VAL A 139 -23.05 -16.96 -10.14
CA VAL A 139 -23.06 -15.85 -9.19
C VAL A 139 -24.38 -15.93 -8.42
N ILE A 140 -24.30 -16.31 -7.15
CA ILE A 140 -25.37 -16.05 -6.19
C ILE A 140 -25.25 -14.53 -5.91
N ILE A 141 -26.03 -13.73 -6.63
CA ILE A 141 -26.15 -12.29 -6.38
C ILE A 141 -27.21 -12.13 -5.29
N GLU A 142 -26.80 -12.08 -4.03
CA GLU A 142 -27.54 -11.26 -3.07
C GLU A 142 -27.17 -9.79 -3.34
N PRO A 143 -28.15 -8.88 -3.44
CA PRO A 143 -27.87 -7.48 -3.65
C PRO A 143 -27.28 -6.91 -2.34
N ILE A 144 -25.97 -6.75 -2.30
CA ILE A 144 -25.32 -5.92 -1.28
C ILE A 144 -25.38 -4.49 -1.81
N GLU A 145 -26.51 -3.83 -1.58
CA GLU A 145 -26.60 -2.38 -1.66
C GLU A 145 -25.78 -1.77 -0.51
N ASP A 146 -24.93 -0.80 -0.87
CA ASP A 146 -24.27 0.18 -0.01
C ASP A 146 -23.37 -0.32 1.13
N GLU A 147 -22.17 -0.85 0.80
CA GLU A 147 -20.92 -0.65 1.59
C GLU A 147 -19.64 -1.22 0.92
N VAL A 148 -19.47 -1.10 -0.40
CA VAL A 148 -18.23 -1.56 -1.08
C VAL A 148 -17.63 -0.47 -1.98
N SER A 149 -17.36 0.69 -1.39
CA SER A 149 -16.52 1.71 -2.03
C SER A 149 -15.20 1.97 -1.29
N GLU A 150 -14.82 1.14 -0.32
CA GLU A 150 -13.68 1.44 0.56
C GLU A 150 -12.62 0.35 0.55
N LEU A 151 -12.19 -0.09 -0.63
CA LEU A 151 -10.91 -0.80 -0.80
C LEU A 151 -10.46 -0.71 -2.27
N GLY A 152 -9.30 -0.11 -2.52
CA GLY A 152 -8.69 -0.12 -3.84
C GLY A 152 -8.19 -1.51 -4.23
N LEU A 153 -8.01 -1.81 -5.53
CA LEU A 153 -7.53 -3.11 -6.03
C LEU A 153 -6.22 -3.60 -5.37
N LEU A 154 -5.34 -2.67 -4.96
CA LEU A 154 -4.08 -2.98 -4.29
C LEU A 154 -4.26 -3.26 -2.79
N GLU A 155 -5.17 -2.55 -2.13
CA GLU A 155 -5.52 -2.83 -0.74
C GLU A 155 -6.28 -4.17 -0.65
N PHE A 156 -7.10 -4.48 -1.64
CA PHE A 156 -7.61 -5.84 -1.84
C PHE A 156 -6.48 -6.86 -2.02
N GLN A 157 -5.45 -6.55 -2.81
CA GLN A 157 -4.31 -7.47 -3.00
C GLN A 157 -3.55 -7.71 -1.68
N ASP A 158 -3.35 -6.67 -0.87
CA ASP A 158 -2.66 -6.76 0.42
C ASP A 158 -3.50 -7.51 1.46
N ILE A 159 -4.81 -7.26 1.52
CA ILE A 159 -5.75 -8.04 2.33
C ILE A 159 -5.75 -9.49 1.87
N LEU A 160 -5.84 -9.76 0.56
CA LEU A 160 -5.84 -11.11 0.02
C LEU A 160 -4.53 -11.85 0.37
N ASN A 161 -3.38 -11.19 0.24
CA ASN A 161 -2.08 -11.78 0.60
C ASN A 161 -2.01 -12.09 2.10
N THR A 162 -2.42 -11.15 2.95
CA THR A 162 -2.41 -11.30 4.42
C THR A 162 -3.37 -12.40 4.87
N LYS A 163 -4.61 -12.37 4.36
CA LYS A 163 -5.64 -13.36 4.68
C LYS A 163 -5.34 -14.73 4.10
N SER A 164 -4.67 -14.81 2.95
CA SER A 164 -4.17 -16.07 2.41
C SER A 164 -3.13 -16.70 3.34
N ALA A 165 -2.18 -15.91 3.86
CA ALA A 165 -1.19 -16.41 4.82
C ALA A 165 -1.84 -16.89 6.13
N GLU A 166 -2.82 -16.14 6.67
CA GLU A 166 -3.60 -16.56 7.84
C GLU A 166 -4.39 -17.86 7.57
N ALA A 167 -5.02 -17.98 6.40
CA ALA A 167 -5.77 -19.18 6.02
C ALA A 167 -4.87 -20.42 5.88
N VAL A 168 -3.68 -20.27 5.28
CA VAL A 168 -2.68 -21.35 5.19
C VAL A 168 -2.27 -21.83 6.58
N LYS A 169 -2.08 -20.90 7.53
CA LYS A 169 -1.75 -21.25 8.92
C LYS A 169 -2.88 -22.05 9.58
N SER A 170 -4.13 -21.59 9.48
CA SER A 170 -5.29 -22.29 10.02
C SER A 170 -5.49 -23.67 9.40
N LEU A 171 -5.26 -23.82 8.09
CA LEU A 171 -5.34 -25.13 7.41
C LEU A 171 -4.26 -26.10 7.90
N ASN A 172 -3.05 -25.63 8.19
CA ASN A 172 -2.02 -26.46 8.80
C ASN A 172 -2.43 -26.95 10.20
N GLU A 173 -3.03 -26.09 11.02
CA GLU A 173 -3.52 -26.47 12.36
C GLU A 173 -4.66 -27.50 12.29
N ILE A 174 -5.59 -27.34 11.34
CA ILE A 174 -6.64 -28.33 11.06
C ILE A 174 -6.03 -29.65 10.60
N THR A 175 -5.01 -29.59 9.73
CA THR A 175 -4.33 -30.78 9.23
C THR A 175 -3.69 -31.58 10.37
N VAL A 176 -2.97 -30.90 11.27
CA VAL A 176 -2.39 -31.52 12.48
C VAL A 176 -3.47 -32.16 13.36
N SER A 177 -4.56 -31.44 13.59
CA SER A 177 -5.68 -31.96 14.41
C SER A 177 -6.35 -33.19 13.76
N THR A 178 -6.45 -33.20 12.43
CA THR A 178 -7.04 -34.31 11.67
C THR A 178 -6.16 -35.55 11.72
N ILE A 179 -4.83 -35.38 11.65
CA ILE A 179 -3.87 -36.48 11.84
C ILE A 179 -4.03 -37.08 13.24
N TRP A 180 -4.08 -36.23 14.27
CA TRP A 180 -4.29 -36.66 15.65
C TRP A 180 -5.60 -37.43 15.84
N ILE A 181 -6.72 -36.96 15.28
CA ILE A 181 -8.00 -37.69 15.29
C ILE A 181 -7.85 -39.05 14.62
N GLY A 182 -7.15 -39.12 13.48
CA GLY A 182 -6.87 -40.38 12.79
C GLY A 182 -6.10 -41.39 13.64
N GLU A 183 -5.08 -40.94 14.37
CA GLU A 183 -4.33 -41.76 15.33
C GLU A 183 -5.22 -42.27 16.46
N GLN A 184 -6.05 -41.39 17.05
CA GLN A 184 -6.96 -41.77 18.13
C GLN A 184 -8.03 -42.78 17.71
N ILE A 185 -8.57 -42.64 16.48
CA ILE A 185 -9.50 -43.61 15.90
C ILE A 185 -8.79 -44.96 15.67
N SER A 186 -7.56 -44.93 15.14
CA SER A 186 -6.76 -46.15 14.92
C SER A 186 -6.50 -46.88 16.23
N GLU A 187 -6.06 -46.15 17.25
CA GLU A 187 -5.82 -46.68 18.59
C GLU A 187 -7.11 -47.28 19.20
N SER A 188 -8.23 -46.59 19.06
CA SER A 188 -9.54 -47.06 19.55
C SER A 188 -10.01 -48.31 18.80
N ALA A 189 -9.83 -48.38 17.48
CA ALA A 189 -10.16 -49.55 16.68
C ALA A 189 -9.31 -50.77 17.07
N GLN A 190 -8.01 -50.57 17.33
CA GLN A 190 -7.13 -51.61 17.85
C GLN A 190 -7.58 -52.11 19.23
N LYS A 191 -7.90 -51.21 20.16
CA LYS A 191 -8.45 -51.57 21.48
C LYS A 191 -9.75 -52.36 21.36
N LEU A 192 -10.68 -51.94 20.49
CA LEU A 192 -11.93 -52.67 20.24
C LEU A 192 -11.69 -54.06 19.66
N ASN A 193 -10.73 -54.20 18.74
CA ASN A 193 -10.39 -55.52 18.18
C ASN A 193 -9.79 -56.44 19.26
N ILE A 194 -8.90 -55.93 20.11
CA ILE A 194 -8.33 -56.68 21.24
C ILE A 194 -9.43 -57.12 22.22
N ILE A 195 -10.38 -56.24 22.54
CA ILE A 195 -11.53 -56.56 23.42
C ILE A 195 -12.42 -57.64 22.79
N ASN A 196 -12.66 -57.58 21.48
CA ASN A 196 -13.45 -58.57 20.76
C ASN A 196 -12.75 -59.94 20.70
N GLU A 197 -11.44 -59.96 20.47
CA GLU A 197 -10.61 -61.18 20.49
C GLU A 197 -10.49 -61.81 21.90
N GLN A 198 -10.62 -61.01 22.98
CA GLN A 198 -10.61 -61.49 24.36
C GLN A 198 -11.97 -62.01 24.87
N ASN A 199 -13.07 -61.77 24.15
CA ASN A 199 -14.44 -62.14 24.56
C ASN A 199 -15.16 -63.22 23.71
N PRO A 200 -14.52 -64.30 23.19
CA PRO A 200 -15.26 -65.34 22.46
C PRO A 200 -16.10 -66.27 23.36
N VAL A 201 -16.06 -66.14 24.69
CA VAL A 201 -16.56 -67.20 25.60
C VAL A 201 -17.91 -66.90 26.29
N ASN A 202 -18.43 -65.67 26.28
CA ASN A 202 -19.70 -65.36 26.99
C ASN A 202 -20.98 -65.44 26.14
N GLN A 203 -20.91 -65.69 24.83
CA GLN A 203 -22.12 -65.90 24.01
C GLN A 203 -22.59 -67.36 23.92
N ILE A 204 -21.81 -68.34 24.39
CA ILE A 204 -22.21 -69.77 24.31
C ILE A 204 -23.08 -70.23 25.50
N LYS A 205 -23.16 -69.45 26.60
CA LYS A 205 -23.94 -69.87 27.79
C LYS A 205 -25.43 -69.52 27.79
N LEU A 206 -25.96 -68.86 26.76
CA LEU A 206 -27.41 -68.54 26.67
C LEU A 206 -28.19 -69.38 25.64
N ALA A 207 -27.54 -70.34 24.96
CA ALA A 207 -28.21 -71.25 24.02
C ALA A 207 -28.44 -72.69 24.57
N ARG A 208 -28.20 -72.92 25.86
CA ARG A 208 -28.55 -74.17 26.56
C ARG A 208 -29.04 -73.88 27.98
N ALA A 209 -30.30 -73.49 28.09
CA ALA A 209 -31.16 -73.71 29.26
C ALA A 209 -32.61 -73.78 28.77
#